data_AF-A0A553Q9J1-F1
#
_entry.id   AF-A0A553Q9J1-F1
#
_cell.length_a   1.000
_cell.length_b   1.000
_cell.length_c   1.000
_cell.angle_alpha   90.00
_cell.angle_beta   90.00
_cell.angle_gamma   90.00
#
_symmetry.space_group_name_H-M   'P 1'
#
loop_
_entity.id
_entity.type
_entity.pdbx_description
1 polymer ?
#
loop_
_entity_poly.entity_id
_entity_poly.type
_entity_poly.pdbx_seq_one_letter_code
_entity_poly.pdbx_strand_id
1 'polypeptide(L)'
;MATELQAQHQTQSGVYTFSSRPRAVPSRPKYRPAPLPNEEQSSYGNIMYDRRVVRGNTYAQHILPSSPQPDPAEFLRQQEARRRAVVRKRLKVQFRSKTPDPLEGRMNTEVQTEMYLEELSDRVEDVSVECQTDLFLDKPATPLFIPAKSGQDAATQIEEGELFDFDMEVQPMLQVLVGKTIEQALLEVMEEEELANLRAQQQAFKEIRDAELVEVQRLEERERRLRVEKEKRIMQQKAVLEKEKETADKIAARVFAQQYLSDLLPSVYSNLKDCGYFYDPVQRGEYLETGFLPWLMEEVCSALEKRCVARTLLDTLIQDVTNQRYEDFQTMKE
;
A
#
# COMPACT_ATOMS: atom_id res chain seq x y z
N MET A 1 -18.77 38.62 -2.51
CA MET A 1 -17.70 39.30 -3.27
C MET A 1 -16.93 38.27 -4.05
N ALA A 2 -17.01 38.34 -5.39
CA ALA A 2 -16.16 37.72 -6.41
C ALA A 2 -16.99 37.69 -7.72
N THR A 3 -17.39 38.85 -8.24
CA THR A 3 -16.85 39.42 -9.51
C THR A 3 -16.83 38.42 -10.67
N GLU A 4 -17.96 38.40 -11.38
CA GLU A 4 -18.06 37.94 -12.76
C GLU A 4 -17.17 38.80 -13.66
N LEU A 5 -16.27 38.18 -14.41
CA LEU A 5 -15.62 38.79 -15.56
C LEU A 5 -16.28 38.23 -16.82
N GLN A 6 -17.21 39.00 -17.37
CA GLN A 6 -17.74 38.79 -18.71
C GLN A 6 -16.68 39.23 -19.73
N ALA A 7 -16.12 38.27 -20.47
CA ALA A 7 -15.37 38.56 -21.69
C ALA A 7 -16.35 38.84 -22.82
N GLN A 8 -16.46 40.11 -23.22
CA GLN A 8 -17.10 40.53 -24.46
C GLN A 8 -16.17 40.24 -25.63
N HIS A 9 -16.62 39.48 -26.63
CA HIS A 9 -16.04 39.51 -27.98
C HIS A 9 -17.15 39.76 -29.01
N GLN A 10 -17.11 40.96 -29.59
CA GLN A 10 -17.80 41.28 -30.83
C GLN A 10 -17.08 40.62 -32.02
N THR A 11 -17.91 40.29 -33.01
CA THR A 11 -17.69 39.46 -34.20
C THR A 11 -16.73 40.04 -35.24
N GLN A 12 -15.95 39.19 -35.91
CA GLN A 12 -15.77 39.18 -37.38
C GLN A 12 -14.98 37.94 -37.86
N SER A 13 -15.30 37.48 -39.07
CA SER A 13 -14.87 36.25 -39.77
C SER A 13 -15.62 34.96 -39.40
N GLY A 14 -16.28 34.38 -40.41
CA GLY A 14 -17.11 33.18 -40.29
C GLY A 14 -16.26 31.91 -40.21
N VAL A 15 -15.95 31.50 -38.99
CA VAL A 15 -15.51 30.14 -38.68
C VAL A 15 -16.43 29.59 -37.60
N TYR A 16 -17.27 28.63 -37.96
CA TYR A 16 -18.15 27.93 -37.03
C TYR A 16 -17.28 27.17 -36.01
N THR A 17 -17.23 27.67 -34.78
CA THR A 17 -16.42 27.07 -33.71
C THR A 17 -17.36 26.32 -32.76
N PHE A 18 -17.43 25.00 -32.92
CA PHE A 18 -18.18 24.12 -32.02
C PHE A 18 -17.31 23.81 -30.79
N SER A 19 -17.74 24.25 -29.61
CA SER A 19 -17.14 23.84 -28.34
C SER A 19 -18.18 23.13 -27.47
N SER A 20 -17.84 21.95 -26.99
CA SER A 20 -18.64 21.22 -26.00
C SER A 20 -17.76 20.88 -24.81
N ARG A 21 -18.28 21.04 -23.58
CA ARG A 21 -17.54 20.63 -22.37
C ARG A 21 -17.42 19.10 -22.36
N PRO A 22 -16.26 18.51 -22.03
CA PRO A 22 -16.10 17.06 -21.99
C PRO A 22 -17.06 16.49 -20.95
N ARG A 23 -18.01 15.66 -21.41
CA ARG A 23 -18.96 14.92 -20.57
C ARG A 23 -18.52 13.46 -20.57
N ALA A 24 -18.26 12.91 -19.38
CA ALA A 24 -17.91 11.50 -19.23
C ALA A 24 -19.03 10.61 -19.77
N VAL A 25 -18.65 9.56 -20.49
CA VAL A 25 -19.56 8.55 -21.05
C VAL A 25 -20.23 7.80 -19.88
N PRO A 26 -21.56 7.86 -19.70
CA PRO A 26 -22.20 7.04 -18.68
C PRO A 26 -22.10 5.57 -19.06
N SER A 27 -21.63 4.75 -18.11
CA SER A 27 -21.57 3.30 -18.22
C SER A 27 -22.97 2.75 -18.52
N ARG A 28 -23.14 2.10 -19.68
CA ARG A 28 -24.37 1.38 -20.02
C ARG A 28 -24.36 0.02 -19.31
N PRO A 29 -25.39 -0.31 -18.50
CA PRO A 29 -25.54 -1.67 -17.99
C PRO A 29 -25.81 -2.66 -19.14
N LYS A 30 -25.13 -3.82 -19.11
CA LYS A 30 -25.17 -4.86 -20.14
C LYS A 30 -26.47 -5.70 -20.19
N TYR A 31 -27.50 -5.37 -19.42
CA TYR A 31 -28.78 -6.10 -19.45
C TYR A 31 -29.95 -5.24 -18.92
N ARG A 32 -31.15 -5.43 -19.50
CA ARG A 32 -32.40 -4.64 -19.32
C ARG A 32 -32.70 -4.20 -17.87
N PRO A 33 -32.90 -2.90 -17.61
CA PRO A 33 -33.74 -2.43 -16.51
C PRO A 33 -35.12 -1.96 -17.02
N ALA A 34 -36.15 -2.19 -16.19
CA ALA A 34 -37.50 -1.69 -16.35
C ALA A 34 -37.56 -0.15 -16.22
N PRO A 35 -38.57 0.55 -16.79
CA PRO A 35 -38.60 2.00 -16.78
C PRO A 35 -39.02 2.51 -15.40
N LEU A 36 -38.13 3.27 -14.74
CA LEU A 36 -38.48 4.18 -13.65
C LEU A 36 -38.86 5.55 -14.25
N PRO A 37 -39.90 6.22 -13.73
CA PRO A 37 -40.42 7.46 -14.30
C PRO A 37 -39.74 8.67 -13.65
N ASN A 38 -38.66 9.17 -14.26
CA ASN A 38 -38.22 10.58 -14.28
C ASN A 38 -36.74 10.66 -14.61
N GLU A 39 -36.41 10.73 -15.90
CA GLU A 39 -35.26 11.49 -16.38
C GLU A 39 -35.67 12.14 -17.71
N GLU A 40 -35.40 13.43 -17.85
CA GLU A 40 -35.76 14.26 -19.00
C GLU A 40 -35.18 13.67 -20.29
N GLN A 41 -36.03 12.97 -21.04
CA GLN A 41 -35.72 12.57 -22.40
C GLN A 41 -35.61 13.83 -23.25
N SER A 42 -34.38 14.20 -23.59
CA SER A 42 -34.10 15.16 -24.65
C SER A 42 -34.78 14.66 -25.93
N SER A 43 -35.94 15.22 -26.25
CA SER A 43 -36.72 14.91 -27.45
C SER A 43 -35.92 15.38 -28.66
N TYR A 44 -35.23 14.46 -29.33
CA TYR A 44 -34.58 14.74 -30.59
C TYR A 44 -35.67 15.00 -31.65
N GLY A 45 -35.78 16.25 -32.10
CA GLY A 45 -36.73 16.64 -33.13
C GLY A 45 -36.47 15.89 -34.43
N ASN A 46 -37.51 15.30 -35.01
CA ASN A 46 -37.41 14.54 -36.25
C ASN A 46 -36.99 15.47 -37.40
N ILE A 47 -35.74 15.30 -37.88
CA ILE A 47 -35.12 16.07 -38.97
C ILE A 47 -36.02 16.03 -40.22
N MET A 48 -36.76 14.92 -40.38
CA MET A 48 -38.07 14.73 -41.04
C MET A 48 -38.83 15.98 -41.51
N TYR A 49 -39.12 16.87 -40.59
CA TYR A 49 -40.05 17.98 -40.82
C TYR A 49 -39.39 19.36 -40.73
N ASP A 50 -38.06 19.39 -40.65
CA ASP A 50 -37.31 20.64 -40.60
C ASP A 50 -37.25 21.29 -41.98
N ARG A 51 -37.88 22.47 -42.10
CA ARG A 51 -37.95 23.26 -43.34
C ARG A 51 -36.58 23.76 -43.80
N ARG A 52 -35.55 23.69 -42.95
CA ARG A 52 -34.17 24.06 -43.27
C ARG A 52 -33.42 22.94 -43.99
N VAL A 53 -33.91 21.71 -43.91
CA VAL A 53 -33.26 20.53 -44.50
C VAL A 53 -33.85 20.28 -45.88
N VAL A 54 -33.16 20.77 -46.91
CA VAL A 54 -33.53 20.58 -48.31
C VAL A 54 -33.22 19.13 -48.71
N ARG A 55 -34.24 18.36 -49.06
CA ARG A 55 -34.10 16.98 -49.54
C ARG A 55 -34.30 16.95 -51.04
N GLY A 56 -33.23 16.66 -51.78
CA GLY A 56 -33.24 16.60 -53.23
C GLY A 56 -31.93 17.15 -53.82
N ASN A 57 -31.73 16.92 -55.11
CA ASN A 57 -30.54 17.38 -55.83
C ASN A 57 -30.63 18.90 -56.08
N THR A 58 -29.63 19.67 -55.64
CA THR A 58 -29.66 21.15 -55.58
C THR A 58 -29.36 21.85 -56.91
N TYR A 59 -29.19 21.12 -58.02
CA TYR A 59 -28.83 21.70 -59.32
C TYR A 59 -29.99 22.31 -60.13
N ALA A 60 -31.24 22.20 -59.68
CA ALA A 60 -32.41 22.72 -60.39
C ALA A 60 -33.15 23.85 -59.65
N GLN A 61 -32.48 24.61 -58.78
CA GLN A 61 -33.07 25.82 -58.23
C GLN A 61 -33.03 26.95 -59.27
N HIS A 62 -34.15 27.11 -59.97
CA HIS A 62 -34.46 28.32 -60.72
C HIS A 62 -34.48 29.51 -59.76
N ILE A 63 -33.42 30.33 -59.80
CA ILE A 63 -33.39 31.63 -59.14
C ILE A 63 -34.35 32.52 -59.90
N LEU A 64 -35.49 32.85 -59.28
CA LEU A 64 -36.39 33.89 -59.78
C LEU A 64 -35.75 35.26 -59.55
N PRO A 65 -35.58 36.11 -60.59
CA PRO A 65 -35.49 37.54 -60.38
C PRO A 65 -36.90 38.08 -60.11
N SER A 66 -37.09 38.58 -58.89
CA SER A 66 -38.25 39.38 -58.49
C SER A 66 -38.15 40.76 -59.14
N SER A 67 -38.76 40.93 -60.32
CA SER A 67 -39.32 42.22 -60.76
C SER A 67 -40.79 42.02 -61.17
N PRO A 68 -41.73 42.82 -60.64
CA PRO A 68 -43.16 42.58 -60.80
C PRO A 68 -43.68 43.26 -62.07
N GLN A 69 -43.67 42.54 -63.19
CA GLN A 69 -44.62 42.82 -64.27
C GLN A 69 -45.20 41.49 -64.76
N PRO A 70 -46.50 41.25 -64.59
CA PRO A 70 -47.13 40.08 -65.21
C PRO A 70 -47.19 40.33 -66.72
N ASP A 71 -46.53 39.46 -67.49
CA ASP A 71 -46.64 39.45 -68.95
C ASP A 71 -48.12 39.27 -69.33
N PRO A 72 -48.69 40.10 -70.23
CA PRO A 72 -50.09 39.99 -70.66
C PRO A 72 -50.42 38.63 -71.31
N ALA A 73 -49.39 37.87 -71.71
CA ALA A 73 -49.51 36.54 -72.27
C ALA A 73 -49.89 35.46 -71.24
N GLU A 74 -49.48 35.59 -69.97
CA GLU A 74 -49.82 34.60 -68.94
C GLU A 74 -51.27 34.73 -68.47
N PHE A 75 -51.81 35.95 -68.43
CA PHE A 75 -53.20 36.21 -68.07
C PHE A 75 -54.18 35.67 -69.12
N LEU A 76 -53.84 35.76 -70.41
CA LEU A 76 -54.59 35.14 -71.50
C LEU A 76 -54.57 33.61 -71.43
N ARG A 77 -53.40 33.00 -71.19
CA ARG A 77 -53.28 31.55 -70.99
C ARG A 77 -54.12 31.05 -69.81
N GLN A 78 -54.12 31.80 -68.70
CA GLN A 78 -54.85 31.40 -67.51
C GLN A 78 -56.37 31.57 -67.66
N GLN A 79 -56.84 32.60 -68.38
CA GLN A 79 -58.24 32.74 -68.76
C GLN A 79 -58.69 31.66 -69.75
N GLU A 80 -57.89 31.34 -70.76
CA GLU A 80 -58.21 30.28 -71.72
C GLU A 80 -58.26 28.90 -71.05
N ALA A 81 -57.33 28.62 -70.13
CA ALA A 81 -57.33 27.41 -69.32
C ALA A 81 -58.58 27.32 -68.42
N ARG A 82 -58.98 28.43 -67.77
CA ARG A 82 -60.23 28.49 -66.98
C ARG A 82 -61.46 28.29 -67.86
N ARG A 83 -61.50 28.86 -69.07
CA ARG A 83 -62.64 28.73 -70.00
C ARG A 83 -62.76 27.29 -70.53
N ARG A 84 -61.65 26.65 -70.89
CA ARG A 84 -61.60 25.21 -71.26
C ARG A 84 -62.00 24.30 -70.10
N ALA A 85 -61.63 24.61 -68.87
CA ALA A 85 -62.01 23.82 -67.70
C ALA A 85 -63.53 23.87 -67.42
N VAL A 86 -64.16 25.03 -67.59
CA VAL A 86 -65.62 25.19 -67.42
C VAL A 86 -66.40 24.47 -68.53
N VAL A 87 -65.92 24.52 -69.79
CA VAL A 87 -66.53 23.76 -70.91
C VAL A 87 -66.41 22.26 -70.70
N ARG A 88 -65.24 21.75 -70.26
CA ARG A 88 -65.07 20.33 -69.91
C ARG A 88 -65.98 19.90 -68.76
N LYS A 89 -66.16 20.74 -67.73
CA LYS A 89 -67.11 20.44 -66.63
C LYS A 89 -68.57 20.39 -67.10
N ARG A 90 -68.99 21.23 -68.05
CA ARG A 90 -70.35 21.16 -68.63
C ARG A 90 -70.56 19.93 -69.53
N LEU A 91 -69.59 19.59 -70.37
CA LEU A 91 -69.66 18.39 -71.23
C LEU A 91 -69.67 17.10 -70.40
N LYS A 92 -68.93 17.06 -69.28
CA LYS A 92 -68.88 15.91 -68.36
C LYS A 92 -70.19 15.71 -67.55
N VAL A 93 -71.09 16.69 -67.53
CA VAL A 93 -72.42 16.58 -66.89
C VAL A 93 -73.49 16.17 -67.91
N GLN A 94 -73.37 16.54 -69.19
CA GLN A 94 -74.27 16.06 -70.26
C GLN A 94 -73.98 14.64 -70.73
N PHE A 95 -72.73 14.16 -70.60
CA PHE A 95 -72.33 12.78 -70.92
C PHE A 95 -72.07 11.93 -69.66
N ARG A 96 -72.92 12.05 -68.62
CA ARG A 96 -72.93 11.06 -67.54
C ARG A 96 -73.60 9.78 -68.02
N SER A 97 -72.81 8.75 -68.26
CA SER A 97 -73.27 7.39 -68.52
C SER A 97 -74.10 6.87 -67.34
N LYS A 98 -75.19 6.14 -67.63
CA LYS A 98 -76.15 5.60 -66.64
C LYS A 98 -75.60 4.38 -65.87
N THR A 99 -74.30 4.18 -65.83
CA THR A 99 -73.64 3.09 -65.11
C THR A 99 -73.20 3.58 -63.72
N PRO A 100 -73.58 2.91 -62.63
CA PRO A 100 -73.18 3.30 -61.27
C PRO A 100 -71.67 3.17 -61.06
N ASP A 101 -71.13 4.02 -60.17
CA ASP A 101 -69.70 4.10 -59.90
C ASP A 101 -69.13 2.78 -59.31
N PRO A 102 -67.88 2.40 -59.64
CA PRO A 102 -67.24 1.21 -59.09
C PRO A 102 -67.05 1.30 -57.57
N LEU A 103 -67.23 0.18 -56.86
CA LEU A 103 -66.98 0.10 -55.42
C LEU A 103 -65.48 0.20 -55.10
N GLU A 104 -65.17 0.73 -53.90
CA GLU A 104 -63.80 1.05 -53.46
C GLU A 104 -62.86 -0.16 -53.58
N GLY A 105 -61.79 -0.02 -54.37
CA GLY A 105 -60.81 -1.08 -54.63
C GLY A 105 -61.04 -1.90 -55.91
N ARG A 106 -62.04 -1.58 -56.74
CA ARG A 106 -62.23 -2.19 -58.08
C ARG A 106 -62.39 -1.12 -59.17
N MET A 107 -61.93 -1.41 -60.38
CA MET A 107 -62.08 -0.52 -61.54
C MET A 107 -62.96 -1.19 -62.60
N ASN A 108 -64.01 -0.51 -63.06
CA ASN A 108 -64.80 -0.97 -64.20
C ASN A 108 -63.97 -0.80 -65.47
N THR A 109 -63.83 -1.86 -66.25
CA THR A 109 -63.13 -1.86 -67.55
C THR A 109 -64.17 -2.04 -68.65
N GLU A 110 -64.10 -1.24 -69.70
CA GLU A 110 -65.02 -1.31 -70.84
C GLU A 110 -64.65 -2.51 -71.72
N VAL A 111 -65.64 -3.37 -72.02
CA VAL A 111 -65.50 -4.53 -72.91
C VAL A 111 -66.35 -4.26 -74.15
N GLN A 112 -65.80 -4.46 -75.35
CA GLN A 112 -66.52 -4.31 -76.61
C GLN A 112 -67.64 -5.36 -76.69
N THR A 113 -68.88 -4.93 -76.48
CA THR A 113 -70.08 -5.77 -76.57
C THR A 113 -70.91 -5.51 -77.82
N GLU A 114 -70.39 -4.75 -78.76
CA GLU A 114 -71.02 -4.53 -80.06
C GLU A 114 -70.67 -5.64 -81.06
N MET A 115 -71.68 -6.12 -81.76
CA MET A 115 -71.58 -7.21 -82.72
C MET A 115 -70.89 -6.68 -83.99
N TYR A 116 -69.61 -7.00 -84.15
CA TYR A 116 -68.73 -6.40 -85.17
C TYR A 116 -68.66 -7.19 -86.50
N LEU A 117 -69.56 -8.15 -86.71
CA LEU A 117 -69.62 -9.00 -87.91
C LEU A 117 -71.00 -8.88 -88.57
N GLU A 118 -71.03 -8.55 -89.86
CA GLU A 118 -72.22 -8.57 -90.71
C GLU A 118 -72.40 -9.95 -91.35
N GLU A 119 -73.62 -10.51 -91.29
CA GLU A 119 -73.97 -11.77 -91.95
C GLU A 119 -74.37 -11.53 -93.42
N LEU A 120 -73.60 -12.06 -94.37
CA LEU A 120 -73.96 -12.14 -95.78
C LEU A 120 -74.96 -13.31 -95.97
N SER A 121 -76.19 -13.00 -96.35
CA SER A 121 -77.28 -13.98 -96.55
C SER A 121 -77.46 -14.32 -98.04
N ASP A 122 -76.56 -15.14 -98.58
CA ASP A 122 -76.77 -15.84 -99.85
C ASP A 122 -76.86 -17.36 -99.60
N ARG A 123 -78.01 -17.94 -99.95
CA ARG A 123 -78.29 -19.38 -99.81
C ARG A 123 -77.64 -20.13 -100.96
N VAL A 124 -76.66 -20.98 -100.68
CA VAL A 124 -76.10 -21.95 -101.64
C VAL A 124 -77.06 -23.13 -101.78
N GLU A 125 -77.32 -23.59 -103.02
CA GLU A 125 -78.15 -24.75 -103.31
C GLU A 125 -77.43 -26.06 -102.96
N ASP A 126 -78.06 -26.91 -102.14
CA ASP A 126 -77.53 -28.23 -101.78
C ASP A 126 -77.90 -29.27 -102.85
N VAL A 127 -76.87 -29.87 -103.47
CA VAL A 127 -77.01 -31.06 -104.33
C VAL A 127 -76.54 -32.29 -103.54
N SER A 128 -77.42 -33.28 -103.36
CA SER A 128 -77.09 -34.52 -102.67
C SER A 128 -76.24 -35.44 -103.53
N VAL A 129 -75.00 -35.71 -103.10
CA VAL A 129 -74.13 -36.74 -103.68
C VAL A 129 -73.89 -37.80 -102.61
N GLU A 130 -74.29 -39.03 -102.88
CA GLU A 130 -74.04 -40.16 -101.99
C GLU A 130 -72.63 -40.72 -102.25
N CYS A 131 -71.76 -40.71 -101.24
CA CYS A 131 -70.40 -41.25 -101.30
C CYS A 131 -70.22 -42.35 -100.25
N GLN A 132 -69.67 -43.48 -100.71
CA GLN A 132 -69.29 -44.68 -99.95
C GLN A 132 -68.34 -44.35 -98.79
N THR A 133 -68.67 -44.84 -97.59
CA THR A 133 -67.90 -44.64 -96.35
C THR A 133 -66.78 -45.66 -96.20
N ASP A 134 -65.54 -45.24 -96.41
CA ASP A 134 -64.37 -45.95 -95.85
C ASP A 134 -64.12 -45.49 -94.40
N LEU A 135 -63.74 -46.46 -93.54
CA LEU A 135 -63.41 -46.23 -92.13
C LEU A 135 -62.10 -45.44 -92.01
N PHE A 136 -62.18 -44.20 -91.55
CA PHE A 136 -61.02 -43.35 -91.23
C PHE A 136 -60.11 -44.03 -90.19
N LEU A 137 -58.84 -44.27 -90.54
CA LEU A 137 -57.78 -44.60 -89.59
C LEU A 137 -57.07 -43.31 -89.16
N ASP A 138 -56.93 -43.11 -87.84
CA ASP A 138 -56.27 -41.95 -87.26
C ASP A 138 -54.79 -41.86 -87.67
N LYS A 139 -54.43 -40.74 -88.29
CA LYS A 139 -53.04 -40.40 -88.64
C LYS A 139 -52.29 -39.99 -87.36
N PRO A 140 -51.06 -40.48 -87.10
CA PRO A 140 -50.29 -40.05 -85.94
C PRO A 140 -50.00 -38.55 -86.01
N ALA A 141 -49.96 -37.88 -84.84
CA ALA A 141 -49.71 -36.46 -84.74
C ALA A 141 -48.39 -36.08 -85.43
N THR A 142 -48.43 -35.10 -86.33
CA THR A 142 -47.25 -34.58 -87.01
C THR A 142 -46.25 -34.03 -85.99
N PRO A 143 -44.96 -34.40 -86.07
CA PRO A 143 -43.96 -33.94 -85.11
C PRO A 143 -43.83 -32.42 -85.13
N LEU A 144 -43.68 -31.83 -83.94
CA LEU A 144 -43.49 -30.39 -83.77
C LEU A 144 -42.16 -29.95 -84.40
N PHE A 145 -42.21 -28.96 -85.28
CA PHE A 145 -41.02 -28.37 -85.88
C PHE A 145 -40.29 -27.51 -84.84
N ILE A 146 -39.12 -27.97 -84.39
CA ILE A 146 -38.20 -27.21 -83.55
C ILE A 146 -37.14 -26.59 -84.48
N PRO A 147 -37.10 -25.25 -84.63
CA PRO A 147 -36.08 -24.59 -85.44
C PRO A 147 -34.69 -24.89 -84.89
N ALA A 148 -33.71 -25.11 -85.77
CA ALA A 148 -32.31 -25.17 -85.36
C ALA A 148 -31.92 -23.83 -84.71
N LYS A 149 -31.25 -23.88 -83.53
CA LYS A 149 -30.72 -22.67 -82.91
C LYS A 149 -29.80 -21.95 -83.90
N SER A 150 -30.15 -20.72 -84.25
CA SER A 150 -29.33 -19.85 -85.10
C SER A 150 -28.70 -18.78 -84.22
N GLY A 151 -27.39 -18.92 -83.98
CA GLY A 151 -26.57 -18.07 -83.12
C GLY A 151 -25.26 -18.79 -82.77
N GLN A 152 -24.18 -18.06 -82.53
CA GLN A 152 -22.94 -18.64 -81.99
C GLN A 152 -22.99 -18.55 -80.46
N ASP A 153 -22.96 -19.71 -79.81
CA ASP A 153 -22.83 -19.78 -78.35
C ASP A 153 -21.37 -19.49 -77.97
N ALA A 154 -21.13 -18.47 -77.14
CA ALA A 154 -19.82 -18.11 -76.62
C ALA A 154 -19.85 -18.15 -75.08
N ALA A 155 -18.85 -18.80 -74.50
CA ALA A 155 -18.62 -18.78 -73.05
C ALA A 155 -17.27 -18.14 -72.78
N THR A 156 -17.24 -17.20 -71.85
CA THR A 156 -16.02 -16.60 -71.30
C THR A 156 -15.89 -17.04 -69.86
N GLN A 157 -14.78 -17.68 -69.52
CA GLN A 157 -14.42 -18.08 -68.17
C GLN A 157 -13.05 -17.48 -67.84
N ILE A 158 -12.90 -17.01 -66.61
CA ILE A 158 -11.63 -16.51 -66.09
C ILE A 158 -10.94 -17.69 -65.41
N GLU A 159 -9.71 -17.97 -65.82
CA GLU A 159 -8.93 -19.09 -65.29
C GLU A 159 -8.18 -18.69 -64.01
N GLU A 160 -7.76 -19.70 -63.23
CA GLU A 160 -6.99 -19.47 -62.00
C GLU A 160 -5.68 -18.70 -62.32
N GLY A 161 -5.54 -17.52 -61.73
CA GLY A 161 -4.36 -16.66 -61.88
C GLY A 161 -4.47 -15.54 -62.93
N GLU A 162 -5.55 -15.48 -63.73
CA GLU A 162 -5.71 -14.47 -64.78
C GLU A 162 -5.97 -13.04 -64.24
N LEU A 163 -6.52 -12.94 -63.03
CA LEU A 163 -6.80 -11.68 -62.33
C LEU A 163 -5.83 -11.37 -61.17
N PHE A 164 -4.78 -12.17 -60.99
CA PHE A 164 -3.87 -12.01 -59.85
C PHE A 164 -3.00 -10.76 -60.01
N ASP A 165 -3.14 -9.81 -59.08
CA ASP A 165 -2.26 -8.64 -58.95
C ASP A 165 -1.35 -8.82 -57.73
N PHE A 166 -0.07 -9.05 -57.99
CA PHE A 166 0.91 -9.30 -56.94
C PHE A 166 1.03 -8.12 -55.96
N ASP A 167 1.02 -6.89 -56.45
CA ASP A 167 1.28 -5.71 -55.63
C ASP A 167 0.14 -5.48 -54.62
N MET A 168 -1.10 -5.78 -55.04
CA MET A 168 -2.28 -5.71 -54.19
C MET A 168 -2.33 -6.85 -53.18
N GLU A 169 -2.03 -8.08 -53.60
CA GLU A 169 -2.17 -9.27 -52.76
C GLU A 169 -1.01 -9.44 -51.75
N VAL A 170 0.19 -8.91 -52.03
CA VAL A 170 1.33 -8.96 -51.11
C VAL A 170 1.24 -7.92 -49.98
N GLN A 171 0.47 -6.85 -50.20
CA GLN A 171 0.41 -5.71 -49.27
C GLN A 171 -0.04 -6.10 -47.85
N PRO A 172 -1.07 -6.94 -47.63
CA PRO A 172 -1.45 -7.40 -46.29
C PRO A 172 -0.39 -8.27 -45.63
N MET A 173 0.31 -9.11 -46.41
CA MET A 173 1.40 -9.95 -45.90
C MET A 173 2.58 -9.10 -45.43
N LEU A 174 3.01 -8.14 -46.24
CA LEU A 174 4.09 -7.21 -45.88
C LEU A 174 3.71 -6.36 -44.68
N GLN A 175 2.48 -5.87 -44.60
CA GLN A 175 2.02 -5.08 -43.46
C GLN A 175 2.11 -5.88 -42.15
N VAL A 176 1.70 -7.14 -42.16
CA VAL A 176 1.78 -8.01 -40.97
C VAL A 176 3.24 -8.33 -40.63
N LEU A 177 4.07 -8.66 -41.62
CA LEU A 177 5.48 -8.97 -41.40
C LEU A 177 6.22 -7.75 -40.82
N VAL A 178 6.11 -6.59 -41.46
CA VAL A 178 6.75 -5.37 -40.99
C VAL A 178 6.21 -4.96 -39.63
N GLY A 179 4.89 -4.97 -39.44
CA GLY A 179 4.27 -4.64 -38.15
C GLY A 179 4.78 -5.53 -37.03
N LYS A 180 4.82 -6.85 -37.24
CA LYS A 180 5.23 -7.81 -36.22
C LYS A 180 6.73 -7.76 -35.94
N THR A 181 7.56 -7.52 -36.96
CA THR A 181 9.01 -7.34 -36.75
C THR A 181 9.32 -6.09 -35.95
N ILE A 182 8.63 -4.97 -36.21
CA ILE A 182 8.82 -3.72 -35.46
C ILE A 182 8.30 -3.87 -34.03
N GLU A 183 7.12 -4.48 -33.84
CA GLU A 183 6.54 -4.71 -32.52
C GLU A 183 7.44 -5.59 -31.66
N GLN A 184 7.94 -6.69 -32.22
CA GLN A 184 8.87 -7.59 -31.53
C GLN A 184 10.18 -6.86 -31.19
N ALA A 185 10.78 -6.14 -32.14
CA ALA A 185 12.03 -5.41 -31.89
C ALA A 185 11.86 -4.34 -30.79
N LEU A 186 10.71 -3.65 -30.76
CA LEU A 186 10.43 -2.65 -29.74
C LEU A 186 10.31 -3.29 -28.35
N LEU A 187 9.61 -4.42 -28.24
CA LEU A 187 9.47 -5.14 -26.97
C LEU A 187 10.81 -5.65 -26.45
N GLU A 188 11.65 -6.21 -27.34
CA GLU A 188 12.98 -6.70 -26.98
C GLU A 188 13.87 -5.56 -26.46
N VAL A 189 13.90 -4.41 -27.16
CA VAL A 189 14.70 -3.25 -26.71
C VAL A 189 14.20 -2.71 -25.37
N MET A 190 12.88 -2.64 -25.16
CA MET A 190 12.32 -2.21 -23.87
C MET A 190 12.72 -3.16 -22.74
N GLU A 191 12.65 -4.48 -22.96
CA GLU A 191 13.06 -5.48 -21.97
C GLU A 191 14.56 -5.37 -21.66
N GLU A 192 15.41 -5.18 -22.68
CA GLU A 192 16.85 -5.00 -22.48
C GLU A 192 17.18 -3.76 -21.65
N GLU A 193 16.49 -2.64 -21.90
CA GLU A 193 16.67 -1.40 -21.13
C GLU A 193 16.22 -1.57 -19.68
N GLU A 194 15.07 -2.21 -19.45
CA GLU A 194 14.58 -2.53 -18.11
C GLU A 194 15.57 -3.43 -17.34
N LEU A 195 16.08 -4.49 -17.98
CA LEU A 195 17.07 -5.37 -17.38
C LEU A 195 18.39 -4.64 -17.09
N ALA A 196 18.82 -3.73 -17.96
CA ALA A 196 20.02 -2.92 -17.74
C ALA A 196 19.84 -1.99 -16.52
N ASN A 197 18.69 -1.34 -16.41
CA ASN A 197 18.34 -0.47 -15.29
C ASN A 197 18.30 -1.24 -13.96
N LEU A 198 17.66 -2.41 -13.93
CA LEU A 198 17.62 -3.26 -12.74
C LEU A 198 19.01 -3.74 -12.33
N ARG A 199 19.86 -4.12 -13.29
CA ARG A 199 21.24 -4.53 -13.02
C ARG A 199 22.07 -3.38 -12.44
N ALA A 200 21.95 -2.17 -13.03
CA ALA A 200 22.64 -0.98 -12.53
C ALA A 200 22.22 -0.64 -11.10
N GLN A 201 20.91 -0.68 -10.80
CA GLN A 201 20.41 -0.49 -9.44
C GLN A 201 20.95 -1.54 -8.48
N GLN A 202 20.91 -2.82 -8.85
CA GLN A 202 21.45 -3.90 -8.02
C GLN A 202 22.95 -3.75 -7.75
N GLN A 203 23.73 -3.31 -8.73
CA GLN A 203 25.16 -3.04 -8.55
C GLN A 203 25.38 -1.89 -7.57
N ALA A 204 24.69 -0.76 -7.75
CA ALA A 204 24.78 0.38 -6.83
C ALA A 204 24.41 -0.01 -5.39
N PHE A 205 23.34 -0.80 -5.19
CA PHE A 205 22.97 -1.29 -3.86
C PHE A 205 24.01 -2.24 -3.26
N LYS A 206 24.63 -3.10 -4.06
CA LYS A 206 25.70 -3.99 -3.60
C LYS A 206 26.93 -3.19 -3.18
N GLU A 207 27.33 -2.20 -3.97
CA GLU A 207 28.47 -1.32 -3.64
C GLU A 207 28.27 -0.60 -2.31
N ILE A 208 27.08 -0.01 -2.11
CA ILE A 208 26.73 0.66 -0.84
C ILE A 208 26.77 -0.34 0.32
N ARG A 209 26.13 -1.51 0.15
CA ARG A 209 26.09 -2.55 1.20
C ARG A 209 27.48 -3.06 1.56
N ASP A 210 28.33 -3.28 0.57
CA ASP A 210 29.69 -3.78 0.78
C ASP A 210 30.54 -2.71 1.49
N ALA A 211 30.37 -1.43 1.15
CA ALA A 211 31.02 -0.32 1.86
C ALA A 211 30.55 -0.20 3.31
N GLU A 212 29.25 -0.30 3.56
CA GLU A 212 28.66 -0.30 4.91
C GLU A 212 29.18 -1.48 5.74
N LEU A 213 29.24 -2.67 5.15
CA LEU A 213 29.72 -3.87 5.82
C LEU A 213 31.19 -3.74 6.25
N VAL A 214 32.04 -3.18 5.40
CA VAL A 214 33.44 -2.89 5.74
C VAL A 214 33.53 -1.86 6.87
N GLU A 215 32.70 -0.82 6.86
CA GLU A 215 32.67 0.17 7.93
C GLU A 215 32.24 -0.42 9.27
N VAL A 216 31.19 -1.24 9.28
CA VAL A 216 30.70 -1.94 10.47
C VAL A 216 31.80 -2.82 11.05
N GLN A 217 32.48 -3.63 10.23
CA GLN A 217 33.60 -4.47 10.68
C GLN A 217 34.72 -3.64 11.31
N ARG A 218 35.06 -2.49 10.71
CA ARG A 218 36.07 -1.57 11.26
C ARG A 218 35.66 -1.04 12.64
N LEU A 219 34.39 -0.67 12.82
CA LEU A 219 33.86 -0.18 14.08
C LEU A 219 33.80 -1.28 15.15
N GLU A 220 33.37 -2.48 14.79
CA GLU A 220 33.32 -3.64 15.69
C GLU A 220 34.71 -4.02 16.19
N GLU A 221 35.73 -4.03 15.33
CA GLU A 221 37.10 -4.30 15.75
C GLU A 221 37.63 -3.22 16.71
N ARG A 222 37.34 -1.95 16.44
CA ARG A 222 37.70 -0.85 17.32
C ARG A 222 37.02 -0.99 18.67
N GLU A 223 35.73 -1.31 18.69
CA GLU A 223 34.98 -1.53 19.92
C GLU A 223 35.51 -2.73 20.70
N ARG A 224 35.86 -3.83 20.01
CA ARG A 224 36.48 -5.01 20.62
C ARG A 224 37.78 -4.65 21.32
N ARG A 225 38.65 -3.85 20.70
CA ARG A 225 39.90 -3.37 21.31
C ARG A 225 39.62 -2.54 22.56
N LEU A 226 38.70 -1.59 22.49
CA LEU A 226 38.32 -0.74 23.63
C LEU A 226 37.71 -1.55 24.77
N ARG A 227 36.88 -2.55 24.46
CA ARG A 227 36.27 -3.45 25.46
C ARG A 227 37.33 -4.24 26.20
N VAL A 228 38.27 -4.85 25.47
CA VAL A 228 39.40 -5.60 26.05
C VAL A 228 40.28 -4.69 26.92
N GLU A 229 40.59 -3.47 26.47
CA GLU A 229 41.36 -2.51 27.28
C GLU A 229 40.60 -2.08 28.54
N LYS A 230 39.30 -1.80 28.42
CA LYS A 230 38.45 -1.45 29.57
C LYS A 230 38.41 -2.56 30.59
N GLU A 231 38.22 -3.80 30.17
CA GLU A 231 38.24 -4.98 31.06
C GLU A 231 39.58 -5.13 31.77
N LYS A 232 40.71 -4.95 31.04
CA LYS A 232 42.04 -4.97 31.64
C LYS A 232 42.21 -3.87 32.71
N ARG A 233 41.75 -2.65 32.44
CA ARG A 233 41.81 -1.55 33.42
C ARG A 233 40.93 -1.82 34.64
N ILE A 234 39.73 -2.37 34.45
CA ILE A 234 38.83 -2.75 35.56
C ILE A 234 39.51 -3.82 36.43
N MET A 235 40.10 -4.85 35.83
CA MET A 235 40.81 -5.91 36.56
C MET A 235 42.00 -5.34 37.36
N GLN A 236 42.78 -4.44 36.76
CA GLN A 236 43.88 -3.76 37.45
C GLN A 236 43.39 -2.92 38.62
N GLN A 237 42.36 -2.08 38.43
CA GLN A 237 41.80 -1.26 39.50
C GLN A 237 41.22 -2.11 40.64
N LYS A 238 40.53 -3.20 40.30
CA LYS A 238 40.01 -4.14 41.29
C LYS A 238 41.13 -4.74 42.14
N ALA A 239 42.22 -5.18 41.51
CA ALA A 239 43.38 -5.73 42.22
C ALA A 239 44.09 -4.69 43.10
N VAL A 240 44.17 -3.43 42.66
CA VAL A 240 44.70 -2.32 43.48
C VAL A 240 43.80 -2.10 44.69
N LEU A 241 42.49 -2.03 44.51
CA LEU A 241 41.53 -1.81 45.59
C LEU A 241 41.53 -2.96 46.62
N GLU A 242 41.68 -4.21 46.17
CA GLU A 242 41.84 -5.37 47.06
C GLU A 242 43.11 -5.23 47.92
N LYS A 243 44.24 -4.85 47.31
CA LYS A 243 45.48 -4.59 48.06
C LYS A 243 45.36 -3.42 49.02
N GLU A 244 44.70 -2.34 48.60
CA GLU A 244 44.45 -1.18 49.47
C GLU A 244 43.64 -1.58 50.71
N LYS A 245 42.58 -2.38 50.54
CA LYS A 245 41.82 -2.94 51.66
C LYS A 245 42.68 -3.78 52.59
N GLU A 246 43.46 -4.72 52.05
CA GLU A 246 44.37 -5.54 52.85
C GLU A 246 45.37 -4.67 53.63
N THR A 247 45.92 -3.62 53.00
CA THR A 247 46.85 -2.71 53.67
C THR A 247 46.16 -1.88 54.75
N ALA A 248 44.94 -1.40 54.49
CA ALA A 248 44.15 -0.65 55.45
C ALA A 248 43.81 -1.51 56.68
N ASP A 249 43.40 -2.77 56.47
CA ASP A 249 43.09 -3.72 57.55
C ASP A 249 44.35 -4.04 58.37
N LYS A 250 45.51 -4.24 57.73
CA LYS A 250 46.79 -4.44 58.43
C LYS A 250 47.19 -3.22 59.25
N ILE A 251 47.01 -2.02 58.72
CA ILE A 251 47.29 -0.76 59.44
C ILE A 251 46.32 -0.62 60.63
N ALA A 252 45.03 -0.85 60.42
CA ALA A 252 44.02 -0.79 61.47
C ALA A 252 44.30 -1.79 62.59
N ALA A 253 44.61 -3.04 62.26
CA ALA A 253 44.98 -4.07 63.23
C ALA A 253 46.25 -3.70 64.01
N ARG A 254 47.26 -3.13 63.33
CA ARG A 254 48.48 -2.64 63.99
C ARG A 254 48.18 -1.49 64.96
N VAL A 255 47.42 -0.49 64.54
CA VAL A 255 47.06 0.66 65.39
C VAL A 255 46.22 0.20 66.58
N PHE A 256 45.26 -0.69 66.34
CA PHE A 256 44.45 -1.31 67.40
C PHE A 256 45.32 -2.06 68.41
N ALA A 257 46.25 -2.90 67.95
CA ALA A 257 47.17 -3.61 68.82
C ALA A 257 48.06 -2.66 69.62
N GLN A 258 48.56 -1.57 69.02
CA GLN A 258 49.36 -0.57 69.70
C GLN A 258 48.56 0.15 70.80
N GLN A 259 47.34 0.58 70.51
CA GLN A 259 46.46 1.22 71.49
C GLN A 259 46.05 0.26 72.62
N TYR A 260 45.71 -0.98 72.28
CA TYR A 260 45.36 -1.98 73.28
C TYR A 260 46.55 -2.32 74.19
N LEU A 261 47.74 -2.51 73.63
CA LEU A 261 48.95 -2.80 74.39
C LEU A 261 49.42 -1.60 75.23
N SER A 262 49.24 -0.37 74.75
CA SER A 262 49.61 0.83 75.51
C SER A 262 48.81 0.97 76.79
N ASP A 263 47.55 0.52 76.80
CA ASP A 263 46.66 0.62 77.96
C ASP A 263 46.74 -0.63 78.85
N LEU A 264 46.95 -1.81 78.23
CA LEU A 264 47.09 -3.08 78.94
C LEU A 264 48.35 -3.09 79.82
N LEU A 265 49.49 -2.60 79.32
CA LEU A 265 50.74 -2.64 80.09
C LEU A 265 50.60 -1.89 81.42
N PRO A 266 50.24 -0.58 81.47
CA PRO A 266 50.02 0.14 82.73
C PRO A 266 49.00 -0.53 83.63
N SER A 267 47.89 -1.05 83.09
CA SER A 267 46.84 -1.72 83.88
C SER A 267 47.34 -3.03 84.51
N VAL A 268 48.08 -3.86 83.78
CA VAL A 268 48.68 -5.07 84.33
C VAL A 268 49.75 -4.70 85.36
N TYR A 269 50.60 -3.71 85.08
CA TYR A 269 51.61 -3.24 86.03
C TYR A 269 50.98 -2.68 87.32
N SER A 270 49.90 -1.91 87.23
CA SER A 270 49.17 -1.41 88.41
C SER A 270 48.52 -2.56 89.18
N ASN A 271 47.82 -3.47 88.50
CA ASN A 271 47.21 -4.63 89.15
C ASN A 271 48.24 -5.53 89.86
N LEU A 272 49.39 -5.78 89.22
CA LEU A 272 50.44 -6.60 89.81
C LEU A 272 51.16 -5.89 90.97
N LYS A 273 51.24 -4.55 90.92
CA LYS A 273 51.71 -3.72 92.04
C LYS A 273 50.73 -3.74 93.21
N ASP A 274 49.43 -3.61 92.93
CA ASP A 274 48.35 -3.63 93.93
C ASP A 274 48.24 -5.02 94.58
N CYS A 275 48.46 -6.09 93.81
CA CYS A 275 48.57 -7.46 94.31
C CYS A 275 49.89 -7.74 95.07
N GLY A 276 50.78 -6.75 95.22
CA GLY A 276 52.00 -6.85 96.02
C GLY A 276 53.09 -7.75 95.43
N TYR A 277 53.07 -8.00 94.12
CA TYR A 277 54.09 -8.80 93.44
C TYR A 277 55.34 -7.97 93.12
N PHE A 278 55.18 -6.66 92.85
CA PHE A 278 56.28 -5.71 92.80
C PHE A 278 56.54 -5.17 94.20
N TYR A 279 57.60 -5.67 94.84
CA TYR A 279 58.08 -5.21 96.13
C TYR A 279 59.46 -4.60 95.98
N ASP A 280 59.76 -3.62 96.83
CA ASP A 280 61.11 -3.12 96.97
C ASP A 280 61.95 -4.22 97.67
N PRO A 281 63.03 -4.74 97.04
CA PRO A 281 63.88 -5.74 97.67
C PRO A 281 64.50 -5.26 98.98
N VAL A 282 64.55 -3.94 99.25
CA VAL A 282 65.02 -3.42 100.53
C VAL A 282 63.93 -3.48 101.62
N GLN A 283 62.66 -3.30 101.25
CA GLN A 283 61.55 -3.30 102.20
C GLN A 283 61.15 -4.71 102.63
N ARG A 284 61.08 -5.65 101.67
CA ARG A 284 60.66 -7.04 101.94
C ARG A 284 61.82 -8.03 101.97
N GLY A 285 62.91 -7.72 101.27
CA GLY A 285 64.05 -8.64 101.14
C GLY A 285 64.91 -8.61 102.39
N GLU A 286 64.84 -9.70 103.16
CA GLU A 286 65.84 -10.28 104.07
C GLU A 286 66.42 -9.44 105.20
N TYR A 287 66.69 -8.15 105.01
CA TYR A 287 67.43 -7.34 105.97
C TYR A 287 66.54 -6.67 107.00
N LEU A 288 65.34 -6.19 106.63
CA LEU A 288 64.46 -5.45 107.55
C LEU A 288 63.44 -6.35 108.25
N GLU A 289 62.54 -6.99 107.51
CA GLU A 289 61.45 -7.77 108.12
C GLU A 289 61.89 -9.14 108.66
N THR A 290 62.84 -9.80 107.99
CA THR A 290 63.27 -11.17 108.32
C THR A 290 64.62 -11.25 109.04
N GLY A 291 65.48 -10.22 108.93
CA GLY A 291 66.77 -10.15 109.61
C GLY A 291 66.75 -9.21 110.82
N PHE A 292 66.52 -7.92 110.58
CA PHE A 292 66.65 -6.87 111.59
C PHE A 292 65.52 -6.89 112.64
N LEU A 293 64.26 -7.07 112.24
CA LEU A 293 63.15 -7.11 113.22
C LEU A 293 63.29 -8.29 114.19
N PRO A 294 63.57 -9.54 113.77
CA PRO A 294 63.83 -10.63 114.70
C PRO A 294 65.06 -10.38 115.58
N TRP A 295 66.18 -9.92 115.00
CA TRP A 295 67.40 -9.59 115.76
C TRP A 295 67.15 -8.49 116.81
N LEU A 296 66.42 -7.43 116.45
CA LEU A 296 66.06 -6.35 117.37
C LEU A 296 65.17 -6.88 118.50
N MET A 297 64.17 -7.71 118.17
CA MET A 297 63.30 -8.33 119.17
C MET A 297 64.10 -9.25 120.10
N GLU A 298 65.05 -10.01 119.59
CA GLU A 298 65.92 -10.89 120.39
C GLU A 298 66.87 -10.10 121.32
N GLU A 299 67.48 -9.01 120.83
CA GLU A 299 68.34 -8.16 121.66
C GLU A 299 67.55 -7.44 122.76
N VAL A 300 66.32 -6.97 122.44
CA VAL A 300 65.41 -6.39 123.43
C VAL A 300 65.01 -7.44 124.48
N CYS A 301 64.70 -8.67 124.06
CA CYS A 301 64.42 -9.78 124.98
C CYS A 301 65.62 -10.07 125.89
N SER A 302 66.84 -10.19 125.35
CA SER A 302 68.09 -10.38 126.10
C SER A 302 68.35 -9.26 127.12
N ALA A 303 68.10 -8.00 126.75
CA ALA A 303 68.21 -6.87 127.68
C ALA A 303 67.17 -6.93 128.80
N LEU A 304 65.94 -7.32 128.51
CA LEU A 304 64.88 -7.54 129.50
C LEU A 304 65.21 -8.70 130.43
N GLU A 305 65.74 -9.82 129.92
CA GLU A 305 66.18 -10.96 130.71
C GLU A 305 67.30 -10.58 131.68
N LYS A 306 68.34 -9.88 131.20
CA LYS A 306 69.42 -9.34 132.07
C LYS A 306 68.85 -8.45 133.17
N ARG A 307 67.86 -7.61 132.84
CA ARG A 307 67.16 -6.77 133.83
C ARG A 307 66.34 -7.59 134.82
N CYS A 308 65.65 -8.65 134.38
CA CYS A 308 64.91 -9.57 135.25
C CYS A 308 65.84 -10.34 136.19
N VAL A 309 66.98 -10.82 135.70
CA VAL A 309 68.02 -11.50 136.51
C VAL A 309 68.61 -10.54 137.53
N ALA A 310 68.96 -9.30 137.13
CA ALA A 310 69.45 -8.29 138.06
C ALA A 310 68.42 -7.97 139.16
N ARG A 311 67.13 -7.91 138.81
CA ARG A 311 66.05 -7.67 139.77
C ARG A 311 65.84 -8.87 140.72
N THR A 312 65.87 -10.10 140.22
CA THR A 312 65.78 -11.29 141.07
C THR A 312 66.97 -11.44 141.99
N LEU A 313 68.20 -11.14 141.53
CA LEU A 313 69.38 -11.10 142.40
C LEU A 313 69.25 -10.03 143.49
N LEU A 314 68.74 -8.84 143.14
CA LEU A 314 68.45 -7.80 144.11
C LEU A 314 67.40 -8.27 145.14
N ASP A 315 66.33 -8.91 144.69
CA ASP A 315 65.29 -9.45 145.56
C ASP A 315 65.84 -10.56 146.49
N THR A 316 66.73 -11.44 146.00
CA THR A 316 67.42 -12.43 146.84
C THR A 316 68.37 -11.79 147.85
N LEU A 317 69.12 -10.76 147.47
CA LEU A 317 69.98 -10.03 148.39
C LEU A 317 69.17 -9.32 149.48
N ILE A 318 68.03 -8.72 149.12
CA ILE A 318 67.09 -8.14 150.08
C ILE A 318 66.57 -9.23 151.02
N GLN A 319 66.19 -10.40 150.50
CA GLN A 319 65.72 -11.53 151.30
C GLN A 319 66.80 -12.04 152.27
N ASP A 320 68.05 -12.21 151.81
CA ASP A 320 69.18 -12.63 152.66
C ASP A 320 69.48 -11.61 153.77
N VAL A 321 69.50 -10.32 153.44
CA VAL A 321 69.68 -9.24 154.44
C VAL A 321 68.52 -9.23 155.44
N THR A 322 67.27 -9.45 154.99
CA THR A 322 66.13 -9.54 155.92
C THR A 322 66.19 -10.79 156.81
N ASN A 323 66.65 -11.93 156.30
CA ASN A 323 66.83 -13.16 157.06
C ASN A 323 67.96 -13.02 158.09
N GLN A 324 69.12 -12.45 157.70
CA GLN A 324 70.20 -12.13 158.65
C GLN A 324 69.71 -11.22 159.77
N ARG A 325 68.95 -10.16 159.44
CA ARG A 325 68.34 -9.29 160.46
C ARG A 325 67.29 -9.99 161.31
N TYR A 326 66.59 -10.99 160.76
CA TYR A 326 65.63 -11.80 161.51
C TYR A 326 66.33 -12.77 162.47
N GLU A 327 67.43 -13.40 162.06
CA GLU A 327 68.28 -14.22 162.93
C GLU A 327 68.98 -13.40 164.02
N ASP A 328 69.50 -12.21 163.68
CA ASP A 328 70.02 -11.24 164.66
C ASP A 328 68.94 -10.81 165.68
N PHE A 329 67.68 -10.74 165.27
CA PHE A 329 66.58 -10.42 166.17
C PHE A 329 66.14 -11.63 167.02
N GLN A 330 66.18 -12.86 166.50
CA GLN A 330 65.88 -14.06 167.27
C GLN A 330 66.95 -14.34 168.33
N THR A 331 68.23 -14.14 168.01
CA THR A 331 69.34 -14.28 168.96
C THR A 331 69.34 -13.21 170.06
N MET A 332 68.64 -12.09 169.86
CA MET A 332 68.40 -11.06 170.90
C MET A 332 67.18 -11.35 171.79
N LYS A 333 66.47 -12.47 171.57
CA LYS A 333 65.23 -12.83 172.28
C LYS A 333 65.32 -14.09 173.16
N GLU A 334 66.47 -14.77 173.18
CA GLU A 334 66.91 -15.71 174.23
C GLU A 334 67.87 -15.00 175.17
#